data_AF-A0AAU1H4V9-F1
#
_entry.id   AF-A0AAU1H4V9-F1
#
_cell.length_a   1.000
_cell.length_b   1.000
_cell.length_c   1.000
_cell.angle_alpha   90.00
_cell.angle_beta   90.00
_cell.angle_gamma   90.00
#
_symmetry.space_group_name_H-M   'P 1'
#
loop_
_entity.id
_entity.type
_entity.pdbx_description
1 polymer ?
#
loop_
_entity_poly.entity_id
_entity_poly.type
_entity_poly.pdbx_seq_one_letter_code
_entity_poly.pdbx_strand_id
1 'polypeptide(L)'
;MRTKSRQLVALLRPVLRAGSVLAVLLAPTAVPLPAVAGVLPDTPGAPAAVAPIGTARAVCADTPLRLTFDSDVRVGSGGRLTVHRPDGSAVDTIDLADPASYQRLIGGARSDYGEPHRWTYEPVVVEGRTATVLLHRSLDPGKQYYVTVDPGFFEGHAGITSPRTWRFRTAATPRPGTAELRVDAHGGGDFCTVQGAVDFVPEGNEQEVTIDVAPGTYREIVYIGQSRPHLRVNGSGAGRTVVAYPNNSVLNGDSAMADVPPEQSYCPRRVLPQPDRFNCWRAAFGVDADDFRLRSITVHNLTPDGGSQSEAFRGNGDRIVLDRVRILSHQDSLRLQGRAYVADSYIEGDVDFFWGTGGVFVRNSELKALDLGYISQIRNAPDGPGVVFSGTRLTRAPGVADGSVLLSRIDSRFPASQAVFIDTAMDAHVAPVGWGLTGFDCTTGQQLRFWEYGSTDLRGAPADTSQRLSCSRQLTEAEALTWRDPATLLDGWDPSATTGRGRGN
;
A
#
# COMPACT_ATOMS: atom_id res chain seq x y z
N MET A 1 -2.37 22.51 1.61
CA MET A 1 -3.33 22.70 0.48
C MET A 1 -3.07 23.95 -0.39
N ARG A 2 -1.82 24.41 -0.51
CA ARG A 2 -1.31 25.21 -1.65
C ARG A 2 -0.10 24.38 -2.10
N THR A 3 -0.04 23.68 -3.23
CA THR A 3 -0.15 24.12 -4.62
C THR A 3 -0.16 22.87 -5.52
N LYS A 4 -1.29 22.51 -6.15
CA LYS A 4 -1.28 21.75 -7.42
C LYS A 4 -1.05 22.68 -8.64
N SER A 5 -0.61 23.93 -8.42
CA SER A 5 -0.87 25.03 -9.36
C SER A 5 0.20 26.14 -9.47
N ARG A 6 1.48 25.85 -9.24
CA ARG A 6 2.55 26.85 -9.52
C ARG A 6 3.59 26.48 -10.58
N GLN A 7 3.50 25.31 -11.21
CA GLN A 7 4.34 24.98 -12.39
C GLN A 7 3.58 24.52 -13.64
N LEU A 8 2.25 24.37 -13.58
CA LEU A 8 1.44 23.94 -14.73
C LEU A 8 0.50 25.01 -15.33
N VAL A 9 0.48 26.22 -14.78
CA VAL A 9 -0.38 27.32 -15.28
C VAL A 9 0.43 28.26 -16.16
N ALA A 10 0.75 27.82 -17.37
CA ALA A 10 1.18 28.71 -18.45
C ALA A 10 0.65 28.33 -19.83
N LEU A 11 -0.04 27.20 -20.00
CA LEU A 11 -0.72 26.87 -21.24
C LEU A 11 -2.11 26.28 -20.94
N LEU A 12 -3.11 26.91 -21.58
CA LEU A 12 -4.46 26.42 -21.86
C LEU A 12 -5.57 26.75 -20.83
N ARG A 13 -6.60 27.43 -21.36
CA ARG A 13 -7.90 27.79 -20.78
C ARG A 13 -8.97 27.46 -21.85
N PRO A 14 -10.25 27.28 -21.50
CA PRO A 14 -10.84 25.95 -21.34
C PRO A 14 -12.01 25.66 -22.31
N VAL A 15 -12.38 24.38 -22.45
CA VAL A 15 -13.74 23.97 -22.84
C VAL A 15 -14.20 22.85 -21.90
N LEU A 16 -15.15 23.17 -21.03
CA LEU A 16 -15.93 22.23 -20.23
C LEU A 16 -17.13 21.77 -21.05
N ARG A 17 -17.37 20.45 -21.12
CA ARG A 17 -18.74 19.90 -21.17
C ARG A 17 -18.76 18.48 -20.63
N ALA A 18 -19.72 18.27 -19.74
CA ALA A 18 -20.00 17.04 -19.03
C ALA A 18 -20.36 15.89 -19.98
N GLY A 19 -19.79 14.70 -19.71
CA GLY A 19 -20.12 13.44 -20.35
C GLY A 19 -19.99 12.31 -19.32
N SER A 20 -21.02 11.49 -19.24
CA SER A 20 -21.29 10.52 -18.18
C SER A 20 -20.19 9.48 -18.00
N VAL A 21 -19.77 9.30 -16.75
CA VAL A 21 -18.73 8.37 -16.28
C VAL A 21 -19.29 6.96 -16.21
N LEU A 22 -18.66 6.00 -16.90
CA LEU A 22 -18.81 4.58 -16.57
C LEU A 22 -17.72 4.23 -15.56
N ALA A 23 -18.04 4.42 -14.28
CA ALA A 23 -17.20 3.92 -13.20
C ALA A 23 -17.21 2.39 -13.28
N VAL A 24 -16.05 1.77 -13.41
CA VAL A 24 -15.90 0.36 -13.05
C VAL A 24 -16.02 0.33 -11.52
N LEU A 25 -17.26 0.29 -11.05
CA LEU A 25 -17.56 -0.11 -9.70
C LEU A 25 -16.93 -1.49 -9.51
N LEU A 26 -15.84 -1.56 -8.75
CA LEU A 26 -15.67 -2.68 -7.85
C LEU A 26 -16.92 -2.68 -6.98
N ALA A 27 -17.95 -3.39 -7.43
CA ALA A 27 -19.13 -3.61 -6.62
C ALA A 27 -18.64 -4.12 -5.27
N PRO A 28 -19.13 -3.58 -4.14
CA PRO A 28 -18.86 -4.20 -2.86
C PRO A 28 -19.46 -5.60 -2.96
N THR A 29 -18.60 -6.60 -3.17
CA THR A 29 -19.02 -7.98 -3.03
C THR A 29 -19.57 -8.07 -1.62
N ALA A 30 -20.85 -8.42 -1.49
CA ALA A 30 -21.48 -8.65 -0.21
C ALA A 30 -20.52 -9.51 0.62
N VAL A 31 -19.96 -8.95 1.68
CA VAL A 31 -18.99 -9.65 2.53
C VAL A 31 -19.75 -10.83 3.14
N PRO A 32 -19.47 -12.08 2.74
CA PRO A 32 -20.11 -13.21 3.42
C PRO A 32 -19.70 -13.14 4.89
N LEU A 33 -20.65 -13.37 5.78
CA LEU A 33 -20.38 -13.44 7.21
C LEU A 33 -19.21 -14.42 7.44
N PRO A 34 -18.21 -14.07 8.26
CA PRO A 34 -17.10 -14.98 8.57
C PRO A 34 -17.67 -16.29 9.13
N ALA A 35 -16.91 -17.38 9.02
CA ALA A 35 -17.36 -18.74 9.34
C ALA A 35 -17.72 -18.97 10.83
N VAL A 36 -17.70 -17.91 11.64
CA VAL A 36 -17.96 -17.83 13.09
C VAL A 36 -18.78 -16.56 13.41
N ALA A 37 -19.78 -16.25 12.59
CA ALA A 37 -20.80 -15.25 12.90
C ALA A 37 -22.05 -15.90 13.51
N GLY A 38 -22.75 -15.17 14.39
CA GLY A 38 -23.98 -15.66 15.00
C GLY A 38 -24.94 -14.54 15.31
N VAL A 39 -26.23 -14.88 15.25
CA VAL A 39 -27.35 -13.98 15.47
C VAL A 39 -27.52 -13.74 16.97
N LEU A 40 -27.69 -12.49 17.37
CA LEU A 40 -28.01 -12.13 18.75
C LEU A 40 -29.53 -12.17 18.97
N PRO A 41 -30.00 -12.37 20.22
CA PRO A 41 -31.42 -12.29 20.53
C PRO A 41 -32.00 -10.95 20.10
N ASP A 42 -33.19 -10.98 19.49
CA ASP A 42 -33.86 -9.82 18.92
C ASP A 42 -34.17 -8.78 20.01
N THR A 43 -33.26 -7.81 20.14
CA THR A 43 -33.30 -6.74 21.14
C THR A 43 -33.29 -5.43 20.37
N PRO A 44 -34.34 -4.60 20.46
CA PRO A 44 -34.42 -3.36 19.71
C PRO A 44 -33.17 -2.49 19.91
N GLY A 45 -32.49 -2.16 18.81
CA GLY A 45 -31.28 -1.34 18.84
C GLY A 45 -29.98 -2.08 19.20
N ALA A 46 -29.99 -3.41 19.37
CA ALA A 46 -28.75 -4.20 19.43
C ALA A 46 -28.28 -4.60 18.02
N PRO A 47 -27.00 -4.96 17.83
CA PRO A 47 -26.55 -5.60 16.58
C PRO A 47 -27.30 -6.91 16.33
N ALA A 48 -27.73 -7.15 15.10
CA ALA A 48 -28.40 -8.37 14.68
C ALA A 48 -27.44 -9.59 14.71
N ALA A 49 -26.16 -9.38 14.38
CA ALA A 49 -25.14 -10.41 14.44
C ALA A 49 -23.79 -9.85 14.87
N VAL A 50 -22.98 -10.70 15.50
CA VAL A 50 -21.60 -10.39 15.84
C VAL A 50 -20.66 -11.52 15.41
N ALA A 51 -19.42 -11.16 15.13
CA ALA A 51 -18.35 -12.08 14.83
C ALA A 51 -17.02 -11.58 15.41
N PRO A 52 -16.15 -12.45 15.94
CA PRO A 52 -16.37 -13.89 16.16
C PRO A 52 -17.37 -14.17 17.30
N ILE A 53 -18.08 -15.29 17.28
CA ILE A 53 -18.98 -15.71 18.38
C ILE A 53 -18.96 -17.22 18.62
N GLY A 54 -19.13 -17.62 19.87
CA GLY A 54 -19.13 -19.01 20.31
C GLY A 54 -17.73 -19.49 20.69
N THR A 55 -17.68 -20.41 21.65
CA THR A 55 -16.42 -20.95 22.20
C THR A 55 -16.05 -22.33 21.67
N ALA A 56 -16.96 -22.97 20.91
CA ALA A 56 -16.77 -24.31 20.36
C ALA A 56 -15.78 -24.33 19.19
N ARG A 57 -15.83 -23.33 18.31
CA ARG A 57 -14.88 -23.14 17.21
C ARG A 57 -13.97 -21.97 17.53
N ALA A 58 -12.68 -22.24 17.63
CA ALA A 58 -11.69 -21.20 17.89
C ALA A 58 -11.45 -20.35 16.61
N VAL A 59 -11.13 -19.08 16.81
CA VAL A 59 -10.83 -18.10 15.75
C VAL A 59 -9.40 -17.58 15.85
N CYS A 60 -8.88 -16.94 14.83
CA CYS A 60 -7.53 -16.37 14.89
C CYS A 60 -7.39 -15.38 16.05
N ALA A 61 -6.22 -15.31 16.66
CA ALA A 61 -5.97 -14.42 17.79
C ALA A 61 -5.94 -12.92 17.40
N ASP A 62 -5.70 -12.64 16.13
CA ASP A 62 -5.66 -11.33 15.49
C ASP A 62 -6.97 -10.98 14.77
N THR A 63 -8.06 -11.71 15.00
CA THR A 63 -9.34 -11.48 14.32
C THR A 63 -9.91 -10.09 14.64
N PRO A 64 -10.27 -9.29 13.62
CA PRO A 64 -11.12 -8.12 13.83
C PRO A 64 -12.47 -8.52 14.45
N LEU A 65 -13.07 -7.60 15.20
CA LEU A 65 -14.42 -7.75 15.74
C LEU A 65 -15.41 -7.12 14.76
N ARG A 66 -16.53 -7.77 14.48
CA ARG A 66 -17.55 -7.26 13.56
C ARG A 66 -18.93 -7.28 14.21
N LEU A 67 -19.65 -6.19 14.03
CA LEU A 67 -21.04 -6.03 14.42
C LEU A 67 -21.86 -5.71 13.17
N THR A 68 -22.94 -6.44 12.96
CA THR A 68 -23.83 -6.27 11.82
C THR A 68 -25.21 -5.90 12.34
N PHE A 69 -25.75 -4.81 11.83
CA PHE A 69 -27.03 -4.24 12.22
C PHE A 69 -28.11 -4.48 11.16
N ASP A 70 -29.37 -4.24 11.51
CA ASP A 70 -30.51 -4.37 10.61
C ASP A 70 -30.63 -3.18 9.63
N SER A 71 -29.99 -2.07 9.95
CA SER A 71 -29.92 -0.85 9.13
C SER A 71 -28.49 -0.31 9.09
N ASP A 72 -28.26 0.71 8.25
CA ASP A 72 -27.00 1.45 8.26
C ASP A 72 -26.69 1.94 9.68
N VAL A 73 -25.42 1.82 10.06
CA VAL A 73 -24.92 2.19 11.38
C VAL A 73 -24.01 3.41 11.27
N ARG A 74 -23.85 4.14 12.37
CA ARG A 74 -22.86 5.20 12.51
C ARG A 74 -22.12 5.05 13.83
N VAL A 75 -20.83 5.36 13.81
CA VAL A 75 -20.03 5.49 15.03
C VAL A 75 -20.60 6.63 15.85
N GLY A 76 -20.81 6.40 17.15
CA GLY A 76 -21.31 7.44 18.04
C GLY A 76 -20.23 8.41 18.48
N SER A 77 -20.57 9.29 19.42
CA SER A 77 -19.68 10.34 19.92
C SER A 77 -18.99 10.01 21.25
N GLY A 78 -19.23 8.81 21.81
CA GLY A 78 -18.65 8.39 23.08
C GLY A 78 -18.97 6.93 23.42
N GLY A 79 -18.44 6.45 24.54
CA GLY A 79 -18.60 5.06 24.97
C GLY A 79 -17.43 4.18 24.54
N ARG A 80 -17.40 2.96 25.08
CA ARG A 80 -16.30 2.01 24.92
C ARG A 80 -16.74 0.70 24.29
N LEU A 81 -15.86 0.11 23.48
CA LEU A 81 -15.87 -1.32 23.23
C LEU A 81 -14.69 -1.92 23.98
N THR A 82 -14.97 -2.91 24.84
CA THR A 82 -13.94 -3.54 25.69
C THR A 82 -13.93 -5.04 25.48
N VAL A 83 -12.74 -5.60 25.27
CA VAL A 83 -12.49 -7.05 25.26
C VAL A 83 -12.02 -7.46 26.66
N HIS A 84 -12.67 -8.45 27.23
CA HIS A 84 -12.41 -8.94 28.59
C HIS A 84 -12.00 -10.41 28.62
N ARG A 85 -11.18 -10.78 29.59
CA ARG A 85 -11.01 -12.19 30.01
C ARG A 85 -12.24 -12.65 30.82
N PRO A 86 -12.42 -13.98 31.01
CA PRO A 86 -13.58 -14.50 31.75
C PRO A 86 -13.63 -14.07 33.22
N ASP A 87 -12.50 -13.64 33.80
CA ASP A 87 -12.41 -13.09 35.15
C ASP A 87 -12.86 -11.61 35.24
N GLY A 88 -13.21 -10.99 34.12
CA GLY A 88 -13.65 -9.60 34.03
C GLY A 88 -12.55 -8.60 33.71
N SER A 89 -11.28 -9.01 33.75
CA SER A 89 -10.16 -8.12 33.43
C SER A 89 -10.20 -7.65 31.98
N ALA A 90 -10.04 -6.34 31.76
CA ALA A 90 -9.95 -5.76 30.42
C ALA A 90 -8.61 -6.13 29.77
N VAL A 91 -8.65 -6.46 28.48
CA VAL A 91 -7.50 -6.87 27.65
C VAL A 91 -7.17 -5.77 26.65
N ASP A 92 -8.21 -5.21 26.03
CA ASP A 92 -8.12 -4.07 25.12
C ASP A 92 -9.43 -3.27 25.18
N THR A 93 -9.34 -1.97 24.95
CA THR A 93 -10.46 -1.03 24.98
C THR A 93 -10.32 -0.03 23.84
N ILE A 94 -11.36 0.10 23.02
CA ILE A 94 -11.54 1.24 22.13
C ILE A 94 -12.49 2.21 22.83
N ASP A 95 -11.99 3.38 23.24
CA ASP A 95 -12.79 4.47 23.79
C ASP A 95 -12.88 5.59 22.75
N LEU A 96 -14.10 5.86 22.26
CA LEU A 96 -14.31 6.85 21.20
C LEU A 96 -13.91 8.27 21.63
N ALA A 97 -13.89 8.54 22.95
CA ALA A 97 -13.53 9.83 23.51
C ALA A 97 -12.03 9.95 23.86
N ASP A 98 -11.27 8.86 23.84
CA ASP A 98 -9.84 8.86 24.15
C ASP A 98 -9.00 8.88 22.86
N PRO A 99 -8.28 9.98 22.56
CA PRO A 99 -7.38 10.04 21.41
C PRO A 99 -6.32 8.93 21.38
N ALA A 100 -5.94 8.37 22.54
CA ALA A 100 -4.99 7.26 22.60
C ALA A 100 -5.54 5.97 21.97
N SER A 101 -6.88 5.81 21.91
CA SER A 101 -7.53 4.67 21.23
C SER A 101 -7.40 4.70 19.69
N TYR A 102 -6.89 5.81 19.15
CA TYR A 102 -6.63 5.98 17.72
C TYR A 102 -5.14 5.79 17.41
N GLN A 103 -4.35 5.26 18.35
CA GLN A 103 -2.93 4.99 18.17
C GLN A 103 -2.58 3.52 18.43
N ARG A 104 -1.80 2.89 17.55
CA ARG A 104 -1.33 1.51 17.76
C ARG A 104 0.09 1.27 17.29
N LEU A 105 0.74 0.26 17.88
CA LEU A 105 2.02 -0.27 17.41
C LEU A 105 1.73 -1.32 16.32
N ILE A 106 2.52 -1.32 15.25
CA ILE A 106 2.38 -2.25 14.12
C ILE A 106 3.76 -2.79 13.78
N GLY A 107 3.90 -4.12 13.65
CA GLY A 107 5.15 -4.75 13.17
C GLY A 107 6.39 -4.52 14.04
N GLY A 108 6.22 -4.05 15.27
CA GLY A 108 7.32 -3.65 16.14
C GLY A 108 8.15 -2.48 15.59
N ALA A 109 7.54 -1.61 14.78
CA ALA A 109 8.25 -0.55 14.09
C ALA A 109 8.96 0.42 15.04
N ARG A 110 10.16 0.83 14.60
CA ARG A 110 11.02 1.76 15.33
C ARG A 110 11.60 2.79 14.38
N SER A 111 11.84 3.99 14.91
CA SER A 111 12.64 4.99 14.23
C SER A 111 14.10 4.56 14.10
N ASP A 112 14.90 5.31 13.33
CA ASP A 112 16.36 5.15 13.29
C ASP A 112 17.05 5.29 14.67
N TYR A 113 16.37 5.89 15.66
CA TYR A 113 16.86 6.03 17.03
C TYR A 113 16.39 4.92 17.97
N GLY A 114 15.62 3.95 17.45
CA GLY A 114 15.09 2.82 18.22
C GLY A 114 13.79 3.11 18.95
N GLU A 115 13.24 4.31 18.86
CA GLU A 115 11.97 4.67 19.50
C GLU A 115 10.78 4.00 18.80
N PRO A 116 9.82 3.41 19.54
CA PRO A 116 8.64 2.79 18.94
C PRO A 116 7.79 3.79 18.16
N HIS A 117 7.43 3.45 16.93
CA HIS A 117 6.50 4.26 16.14
C HIS A 117 5.06 3.83 16.38
N ARG A 118 4.19 4.79 16.72
CA ARG A 118 2.74 4.58 16.90
C ARG A 118 2.00 5.18 15.72
N TRP A 119 1.28 4.34 14.99
CA TRP A 119 0.41 4.79 13.91
C TRP A 119 -0.87 5.36 14.46
N THR A 120 -1.26 6.51 13.92
CA THR A 120 -2.65 6.95 13.94
C THR A 120 -3.44 6.04 13.00
N TYR A 121 -4.51 5.43 13.52
CA TYR A 121 -5.39 4.54 12.77
C TYR A 121 -6.86 4.75 13.15
N GLU A 122 -7.77 4.19 12.36
CA GLU A 122 -9.20 4.22 12.56
C GLU A 122 -9.63 2.88 13.16
N PRO A 123 -9.86 2.82 14.49
CA PRO A 123 -10.18 1.58 15.17
C PRO A 123 -11.57 1.05 14.82
N VAL A 124 -12.49 1.89 14.34
CA VAL A 124 -13.86 1.52 14.00
C VAL A 124 -14.16 1.93 12.57
N VAL A 125 -14.27 0.95 11.67
CA VAL A 125 -14.63 1.17 10.27
C VAL A 125 -16.08 0.76 10.04
N VAL A 126 -16.89 1.66 9.49
CA VAL A 126 -18.29 1.40 9.15
C VAL A 126 -18.47 1.33 7.63
N GLU A 127 -19.11 0.25 7.18
CA GLU A 127 -19.47 0.00 5.79
C GLU A 127 -20.96 -0.41 5.73
N GLY A 128 -21.83 0.58 5.46
CA GLY A 128 -23.29 0.43 5.50
C GLY A 128 -23.78 0.00 6.88
N ARG A 129 -24.33 -1.21 6.97
CA ARG A 129 -24.84 -1.83 8.21
C ARG A 129 -23.81 -2.62 9.02
N THR A 130 -22.54 -2.62 8.63
CA THR A 130 -21.50 -3.41 9.30
C THR A 130 -20.43 -2.49 9.87
N ALA A 131 -20.15 -2.63 11.17
CA ALA A 131 -19.00 -2.02 11.83
C ALA A 131 -17.92 -3.09 12.05
N THR A 132 -16.68 -2.76 11.71
CA THR A 132 -15.49 -3.57 11.98
C THR A 132 -14.61 -2.83 12.97
N VAL A 133 -14.31 -3.45 14.10
CA VAL A 133 -13.43 -2.90 15.13
C VAL A 133 -12.09 -3.62 15.09
N LEU A 134 -11.05 -2.83 14.83
CA LEU A 134 -9.65 -3.23 14.82
C LEU A 134 -9.06 -3.00 16.21
N LEU A 135 -8.54 -4.05 16.84
CA LEU A 135 -7.92 -3.95 18.15
C LEU A 135 -6.52 -3.32 18.05
N HIS A 136 -6.02 -2.80 19.17
CA HIS A 136 -4.67 -2.26 19.28
C HIS A 136 -3.59 -3.36 19.21
N ARG A 137 -3.99 -4.61 19.45
CA ARG A 137 -3.11 -5.78 19.54
C ARG A 137 -3.86 -7.08 19.29
N SER A 138 -3.11 -8.11 18.90
CA SER A 138 -3.60 -9.49 18.93
C SER A 138 -3.90 -9.93 20.35
N LEU A 139 -4.89 -10.80 20.49
CA LEU A 139 -5.26 -11.44 21.74
C LEU A 139 -4.31 -12.60 22.06
N ASP A 140 -4.32 -13.10 23.30
CA ASP A 140 -3.53 -14.27 23.66
C ASP A 140 -4.12 -15.53 22.98
N PRO A 141 -3.31 -16.40 22.38
CA PRO A 141 -3.80 -17.61 21.71
C PRO A 141 -4.35 -18.64 22.71
N GLY A 142 -5.35 -19.40 22.28
CA GLY A 142 -5.97 -20.48 23.05
C GLY A 142 -6.85 -20.03 24.22
N LYS A 143 -7.14 -18.73 24.36
CA LYS A 143 -7.90 -18.15 25.49
C LYS A 143 -9.34 -17.85 25.12
N GLN A 144 -10.19 -17.69 26.13
CA GLN A 144 -11.57 -17.26 25.97
C GLN A 144 -11.70 -15.77 26.28
N TYR A 145 -12.59 -15.10 25.58
CA TYR A 145 -12.88 -13.68 25.77
C TYR A 145 -14.39 -13.42 25.71
N TYR A 146 -14.80 -12.30 26.27
CA TYR A 146 -16.09 -11.69 26.00
C TYR A 146 -15.92 -10.21 25.65
N VAL A 147 -16.89 -9.65 24.93
CA VAL A 147 -16.86 -8.25 24.50
C VAL A 147 -18.07 -7.53 25.05
N THR A 148 -17.85 -6.32 25.56
CA THR A 148 -18.92 -5.37 25.87
C THR A 148 -18.81 -4.14 25.00
N VAL A 149 -19.95 -3.53 24.71
CA VAL A 149 -20.10 -2.30 23.95
C VAL A 149 -21.04 -1.40 24.72
N ASP A 150 -20.56 -0.22 25.12
CA ASP A 150 -21.37 0.73 25.86
C ASP A 150 -22.50 1.30 24.98
N PRO A 151 -23.66 1.63 25.57
CA PRO A 151 -24.64 2.49 24.91
C PRO A 151 -23.97 3.78 24.42
N GLY A 152 -24.27 4.18 23.18
CA GLY A 152 -23.70 5.38 22.57
C GLY A 152 -22.41 5.15 21.76
N PHE A 153 -21.77 3.96 21.86
CA PHE A 153 -20.64 3.62 20.98
C PHE A 153 -21.05 3.59 19.51
N PHE A 154 -22.29 3.15 19.23
CA PHE A 154 -22.95 3.33 17.94
C PHE A 154 -24.21 4.16 18.14
N GLU A 155 -24.47 5.11 17.23
CA GLU A 155 -25.61 6.04 17.34
C GLU A 155 -26.95 5.29 17.40
N GLY A 156 -27.78 5.58 18.40
CA GLY A 156 -29.11 4.97 18.52
C GLY A 156 -29.12 3.49 18.94
N HIS A 157 -27.96 2.92 19.30
CA HIS A 157 -27.85 1.51 19.68
C HIS A 157 -27.61 1.33 21.19
N ALA A 158 -28.27 0.32 21.77
CA ALA A 158 -28.23 0.03 23.21
C ALA A 158 -26.92 -0.62 23.68
N GLY A 159 -26.04 -0.99 22.74
CA GLY A 159 -24.78 -1.67 23.04
C GLY A 159 -24.95 -3.14 23.41
N ILE A 160 -23.88 -3.75 23.92
CA ILE A 160 -23.81 -5.12 24.42
C ILE A 160 -23.19 -5.06 25.82
N THR A 161 -24.00 -5.09 26.88
CA THR A 161 -23.50 -4.90 28.25
C THR A 161 -23.33 -6.18 29.04
N SER A 162 -23.96 -7.28 28.60
CA SER A 162 -23.89 -8.57 29.29
C SER A 162 -22.64 -9.37 28.85
N PRO A 163 -21.84 -9.90 29.80
CA PRO A 163 -20.65 -10.71 29.50
C PRO A 163 -21.00 -12.07 28.87
N ARG A 164 -22.28 -12.42 28.78
CA ARG A 164 -22.76 -13.68 28.20
C ARG A 164 -23.13 -13.56 26.72
N THR A 165 -23.35 -12.35 26.21
CA THR A 165 -23.91 -12.12 24.88
C THR A 165 -22.89 -12.35 23.77
N TRP A 166 -21.71 -11.75 23.89
CA TRP A 166 -20.66 -11.86 22.88
C TRP A 166 -19.42 -12.49 23.49
N ARG A 167 -19.23 -13.79 23.23
CA ARG A 167 -18.10 -14.58 23.74
C ARG A 167 -17.47 -15.38 22.63
N PHE A 168 -16.15 -15.55 22.68
CA PHE A 168 -15.44 -16.41 21.72
C PHE A 168 -14.15 -16.98 22.33
N ARG A 169 -13.50 -17.87 21.58
CA ARG A 169 -12.20 -18.45 21.94
C ARG A 169 -11.20 -18.25 20.81
N THR A 170 -9.97 -17.86 21.12
CA THR A 170 -8.86 -17.81 20.16
C THR A 170 -8.23 -19.18 19.94
N ALA A 171 -7.73 -19.43 18.74
CA ALA A 171 -7.02 -20.64 18.35
C ALA A 171 -5.61 -20.64 18.96
N ALA A 172 -4.98 -21.82 19.00
CA ALA A 172 -3.56 -21.90 19.30
C ALA A 172 -2.75 -21.27 18.16
N THR A 173 -1.62 -20.66 18.49
CA THR A 173 -0.67 -20.15 17.49
C THR A 173 0.01 -21.32 16.75
N PRO A 174 0.45 -21.16 15.49
CA PRO A 174 1.28 -22.15 14.82
C PRO A 174 2.55 -22.48 15.61
N ARG A 175 3.20 -23.61 15.30
CA ARG A 175 4.45 -23.98 15.97
C ARG A 175 5.55 -22.97 15.62
N PRO A 176 6.37 -22.49 16.58
CA PRO A 176 7.50 -21.62 16.28
C PRO A 176 8.38 -22.21 15.15
N GLY A 177 8.77 -21.38 14.20
CA GLY A 177 9.54 -21.81 13.01
C GLY A 177 8.69 -22.42 11.89
N THR A 178 7.36 -22.35 11.96
CA THR A 178 6.51 -22.70 10.81
C THR A 178 6.82 -21.77 9.63
N ALA A 179 7.23 -22.35 8.50
CA ALA A 179 7.65 -21.62 7.30
C ALA A 179 6.53 -21.38 6.28
N GLU A 180 5.37 -22.01 6.45
CA GLU A 180 4.18 -21.83 5.61
C GLU A 180 3.01 -21.41 6.49
N LEU A 181 2.57 -20.16 6.35
CA LEU A 181 1.52 -19.55 7.15
C LEU A 181 0.31 -19.24 6.26
N ARG A 182 -0.89 -19.53 6.75
CA ARG A 182 -2.13 -19.22 6.04
C ARG A 182 -2.87 -18.05 6.68
N VAL A 183 -3.26 -17.08 5.87
CA VAL A 183 -4.07 -15.92 6.28
C VAL A 183 -5.47 -16.00 5.67
N ASP A 184 -6.52 -15.90 6.48
CA ASP A 184 -7.92 -15.94 6.02
C ASP A 184 -8.81 -14.98 6.83
N ALA A 185 -9.28 -13.90 6.18
CA ALA A 185 -10.11 -12.87 6.82
C ALA A 185 -11.46 -13.41 7.35
N HIS A 186 -11.92 -14.55 6.86
CA HIS A 186 -13.17 -15.19 7.29
C HIS A 186 -12.96 -16.23 8.40
N GLY A 187 -11.71 -16.41 8.84
CA GLY A 187 -11.29 -17.43 9.79
C GLY A 187 -11.04 -18.79 9.12
N GLY A 188 -10.14 -19.58 9.72
CA GLY A 188 -9.75 -20.90 9.20
C GLY A 188 -8.34 -20.96 8.61
N GLY A 189 -7.65 -19.82 8.53
CA GLY A 189 -6.19 -19.76 8.47
C GLY A 189 -5.56 -19.81 9.87
N ASP A 190 -4.23 -19.76 9.88
CA ASP A 190 -3.43 -19.56 11.09
C ASP A 190 -3.64 -18.15 11.66
N PHE A 191 -3.83 -17.17 10.76
CA PHE A 191 -4.05 -15.77 11.05
C PHE A 191 -5.24 -15.23 10.27
N CYS A 192 -5.86 -14.17 10.78
CA CYS A 192 -6.98 -13.50 10.13
C CYS A 192 -6.56 -12.18 9.47
N THR A 193 -5.34 -11.70 9.76
CA THR A 193 -4.71 -10.51 9.20
C THR A 193 -3.34 -10.84 8.64
N VAL A 194 -2.88 -10.04 7.66
CA VAL A 194 -1.53 -10.16 7.10
C VAL A 194 -0.50 -9.73 8.14
N GLN A 195 -0.77 -8.66 8.91
CA GLN A 195 0.13 -8.21 9.96
C GLN A 195 0.31 -9.27 11.06
N GLY A 196 -0.75 -9.98 11.46
CA GLY A 196 -0.65 -11.05 12.45
C GLY A 196 0.30 -12.17 12.03
N ALA A 197 0.28 -12.55 10.74
CA ALA A 197 1.21 -13.54 10.20
C ALA A 197 2.65 -13.01 10.11
N VAL A 198 2.84 -11.73 9.78
CA VAL A 198 4.16 -11.06 9.81
C VAL A 198 4.72 -11.04 11.23
N ASP A 199 3.91 -10.68 12.22
CA ASP A 199 4.30 -10.55 13.62
C ASP A 199 4.68 -11.89 14.26
N PHE A 200 4.18 -12.99 13.72
CA PHE A 200 4.55 -14.33 14.13
C PHE A 200 6.00 -14.70 13.74
N VAL A 201 6.52 -14.12 12.66
CA VAL A 201 7.89 -14.38 12.22
C VAL A 201 8.86 -13.69 13.18
N PRO A 202 9.83 -14.41 13.75
CA PRO A 202 10.76 -13.84 14.72
C PRO A 202 11.67 -12.79 14.07
N GLU A 203 12.11 -11.84 14.89
CA GLU A 203 13.24 -10.98 14.51
C GLU A 203 14.51 -11.81 14.32
N GLY A 204 15.37 -11.40 13.38
CA GLY A 204 16.56 -12.16 12.98
C GLY A 204 16.24 -13.40 12.14
N ASN A 205 15.09 -13.43 11.46
CA ASN A 205 14.72 -14.55 10.60
C ASN A 205 15.75 -14.76 9.48
N GLU A 206 16.27 -15.98 9.33
CA GLU A 206 17.24 -16.35 8.29
C GLU A 206 16.64 -17.32 7.25
N GLN A 207 15.37 -17.72 7.42
CA GLN A 207 14.73 -18.72 6.56
C GLN A 207 13.62 -18.11 5.72
N GLU A 208 13.40 -18.65 4.52
CA GLU A 208 12.26 -18.23 3.70
C GLU A 208 10.94 -18.63 4.40
N VAL A 209 10.09 -17.66 4.69
CA VAL A 209 8.73 -17.89 5.21
C VAL A 209 7.71 -17.42 4.20
N THR A 210 6.80 -18.31 3.83
CA THR A 210 5.69 -18.03 2.91
C THR A 210 4.41 -17.77 3.69
N ILE A 211 3.76 -16.67 3.38
CA ILE A 211 2.45 -16.24 3.90
C ILE A 211 1.47 -16.29 2.73
N ASP A 212 0.62 -17.32 2.69
CA ASP A 212 -0.43 -17.47 1.68
C ASP A 212 -1.72 -16.81 2.17
N VAL A 213 -2.17 -15.81 1.42
CA VAL A 213 -3.32 -14.96 1.76
C VAL A 213 -4.52 -15.36 0.91
N ALA A 214 -5.58 -15.82 1.59
CA ALA A 214 -6.83 -16.22 0.98
C ALA A 214 -7.53 -15.05 0.25
N PRO A 215 -8.54 -15.32 -0.58
CA PRO A 215 -9.40 -14.27 -1.13
C PRO A 215 -10.09 -13.48 -0.01
N GLY A 216 -10.16 -12.17 -0.17
CA GLY A 216 -10.77 -11.28 0.82
C GLY A 216 -10.18 -9.87 0.77
N THR A 217 -10.87 -8.95 1.45
CA THR A 217 -10.38 -7.60 1.71
C THR A 217 -9.89 -7.50 3.15
N TYR A 218 -8.61 -7.22 3.28
CA TYR A 218 -7.87 -7.08 4.53
C TYR A 218 -7.69 -5.59 4.80
N ARG A 219 -8.53 -5.02 5.67
CA ARG A 219 -8.49 -3.59 5.98
C ARG A 219 -7.52 -3.33 7.12
N GLU A 220 -6.25 -3.14 6.78
CA GLU A 220 -5.15 -3.01 7.73
C GLU A 220 -3.96 -2.25 7.14
N ILE A 221 -3.19 -1.60 8.01
CA ILE A 221 -1.83 -1.17 7.68
C ILE A 221 -0.91 -2.37 7.95
N VAL A 222 -0.09 -2.73 6.96
CA VAL A 222 0.94 -3.76 7.08
C VAL A 222 2.32 -3.10 7.13
N TYR A 223 3.13 -3.49 8.10
CA TYR A 223 4.52 -3.07 8.24
C TYR A 223 5.44 -4.27 8.55
N ILE A 224 6.48 -4.41 7.74
CA ILE A 224 7.53 -5.41 7.90
C ILE A 224 8.84 -4.70 8.20
N GLY A 225 9.29 -4.77 9.45
CA GLY A 225 10.56 -4.18 9.89
C GLY A 225 11.78 -4.90 9.35
N GLN A 226 12.91 -4.19 9.29
CA GLN A 226 14.19 -4.69 8.73
C GLN A 226 14.71 -5.98 9.38
N SER A 227 14.31 -6.27 10.62
CA SER A 227 14.72 -7.46 11.37
C SER A 227 14.01 -8.74 10.90
N ARG A 228 13.11 -8.69 9.91
CA ARG A 228 12.36 -9.86 9.41
C ARG A 228 12.54 -10.06 7.89
N PRO A 229 13.76 -10.35 7.40
CA PRO A 229 14.00 -10.61 5.97
C PRO A 229 13.42 -11.96 5.53
N HIS A 230 13.51 -12.25 4.24
CA HIS A 230 13.14 -13.53 3.61
C HIS A 230 11.64 -13.88 3.67
N LEU A 231 10.77 -12.87 3.63
CA LEU A 231 9.31 -13.09 3.59
C LEU A 231 8.76 -13.11 2.17
N ARG A 232 7.86 -14.06 1.92
CA ARG A 232 7.05 -14.14 0.70
C ARG A 232 5.58 -14.04 1.04
N VAL A 233 4.90 -13.04 0.51
CA VAL A 233 3.45 -12.87 0.67
C VAL A 233 2.76 -13.14 -0.66
N ASN A 234 1.98 -14.22 -0.72
CA ASN A 234 1.27 -14.63 -1.93
C ASN A 234 -0.24 -14.46 -1.74
N GLY A 235 -0.87 -13.60 -2.53
CA GLY A 235 -2.33 -13.57 -2.64
C GLY A 235 -2.87 -14.67 -3.54
N SER A 236 -4.19 -14.89 -3.46
CA SER A 236 -4.92 -15.86 -4.28
C SER A 236 -5.29 -15.34 -5.69
N GLY A 237 -4.64 -14.26 -6.12
CA GLY A 237 -4.90 -13.51 -7.36
C GLY A 237 -5.18 -12.04 -7.06
N ALA A 238 -4.61 -11.11 -7.84
CA ALA A 238 -4.70 -9.69 -7.53
C ALA A 238 -6.14 -9.14 -7.54
N GLY A 239 -7.06 -9.72 -8.33
CA GLY A 239 -8.49 -9.38 -8.27
C GLY A 239 -9.29 -10.04 -7.14
N ARG A 240 -8.65 -10.86 -6.29
CA ARG A 240 -9.31 -11.71 -5.28
C ARG A 240 -8.82 -11.43 -3.86
N THR A 241 -7.57 -11.04 -3.71
CA THR A 241 -6.95 -10.70 -2.43
C THR A 241 -6.54 -9.23 -2.46
N VAL A 242 -7.05 -8.44 -1.51
CA VAL A 242 -6.81 -7.00 -1.41
C VAL A 242 -6.39 -6.64 0.00
N VAL A 243 -5.23 -6.02 0.17
CA VAL A 243 -4.86 -5.30 1.40
C VAL A 243 -5.14 -3.82 1.15
N ALA A 244 -5.94 -3.19 2.01
CA ALA A 244 -6.37 -1.83 1.79
C ALA A 244 -6.45 -1.00 3.07
N TYR A 245 -5.99 0.24 3.03
CA TYR A 245 -6.12 1.16 4.15
C TYR A 245 -5.92 2.63 3.71
N PRO A 246 -6.68 3.61 4.23
CA PRO A 246 -6.42 5.02 3.96
C PRO A 246 -5.28 5.51 4.87
N ASN A 247 -4.05 5.55 4.35
CA ASN A 247 -2.91 6.10 5.06
C ASN A 247 -2.23 7.18 4.22
N ASN A 248 -1.84 8.31 4.81
CA ASN A 248 -1.34 9.44 4.03
C ASN A 248 -0.49 10.40 4.85
N SER A 249 0.05 11.40 4.17
CA SER A 249 0.94 12.41 4.76
C SER A 249 0.33 13.15 5.96
N VAL A 250 -0.99 13.41 5.94
CA VAL A 250 -1.70 14.07 7.03
C VAL A 250 -1.95 13.14 8.21
N LEU A 251 -2.15 11.85 7.95
CA LEU A 251 -2.45 10.87 9.00
C LEU A 251 -1.20 10.38 9.72
N ASN A 252 -0.15 9.99 8.97
CA ASN A 252 1.07 9.41 9.55
C ASN A 252 2.37 9.89 8.90
N GLY A 253 2.36 10.66 7.81
CA GLY A 253 3.59 11.08 7.11
C GLY A 253 4.14 12.43 7.55
N ASP A 254 4.77 13.15 6.62
CA ASP A 254 5.50 14.39 6.91
C ASP A 254 4.65 15.47 7.58
N SER A 255 3.36 15.57 7.22
CA SER A 255 2.48 16.57 7.84
C SER A 255 2.08 16.18 9.26
N ALA A 256 1.82 14.90 9.52
CA ALA A 256 1.49 14.39 10.85
C ALA A 256 2.67 14.48 11.83
N MET A 257 3.89 14.28 11.31
CA MET A 257 5.10 14.16 12.11
C MET A 257 5.90 15.47 12.21
N ALA A 258 5.38 16.58 11.68
CA ALA A 258 6.10 17.86 11.60
C ALA A 258 6.56 18.38 12.97
N ASP A 259 5.75 18.18 14.01
CA ASP A 259 6.01 18.59 15.39
C ASP A 259 6.42 17.43 16.32
N VAL A 260 6.60 16.23 15.76
CA VAL A 260 7.05 15.05 16.52
C VAL A 260 8.58 15.06 16.62
N PRO A 261 9.18 14.84 17.81
CA PRO A 261 10.62 14.81 17.98
C PRO A 261 11.31 13.90 16.94
N PRO A 262 12.41 14.34 16.30
CA PRO A 262 13.14 13.56 15.29
C PRO A 262 13.42 12.11 15.71
N GLU A 263 13.71 11.90 17.00
CA GLU A 263 14.02 10.60 17.58
C GLU A 263 12.85 9.63 17.48
N GLN A 264 11.61 10.12 17.41
CA GLN A 264 10.38 9.31 17.35
C GLN A 264 9.80 9.19 15.92
N SER A 265 10.20 10.09 15.03
CA SER A 265 9.58 10.23 13.71
C SER A 265 10.49 9.80 12.55
N TYR A 266 11.81 9.66 12.75
CA TYR A 266 12.74 9.36 11.66
C TYR A 266 12.53 7.99 11.03
N CYS A 267 12.51 7.99 9.70
CA CYS A 267 12.38 6.79 8.89
C CYS A 267 13.62 5.88 8.95
N PRO A 268 13.42 4.56 9.09
CA PRO A 268 14.49 3.57 8.95
C PRO A 268 15.27 3.68 7.63
N ARG A 269 16.59 3.51 7.68
CA ARG A 269 17.49 3.40 6.50
C ARG A 269 17.35 4.58 5.53
N ARG A 270 17.40 5.81 6.04
CA ARG A 270 17.26 7.02 5.21
C ARG A 270 18.42 7.18 4.21
N VAL A 271 18.12 7.22 2.91
CA VAL A 271 19.13 7.42 1.85
C VAL A 271 19.15 8.86 1.31
N LEU A 272 18.07 9.63 1.46
CA LEU A 272 17.99 11.02 0.99
C LEU A 272 18.32 12.03 2.12
N PRO A 273 19.10 13.09 1.85
CA PRO A 273 19.17 14.24 2.75
C PRO A 273 17.84 15.02 2.74
N GLN A 274 17.59 15.76 3.83
CA GLN A 274 16.43 16.62 4.12
C GLN A 274 15.73 17.24 2.88
N PRO A 275 14.38 17.20 2.73
CA PRO A 275 13.33 17.29 3.77
C PRO A 275 12.38 16.09 3.91
N ASP A 276 12.62 14.97 3.24
CA ASP A 276 11.76 13.76 3.26
C ASP A 276 11.93 12.95 4.56
N ARG A 277 11.71 13.58 5.73
CA ARG A 277 12.09 13.02 7.04
C ARG A 277 11.21 11.86 7.49
N PHE A 278 9.91 11.89 7.18
CA PHE A 278 8.90 11.10 7.90
C PHE A 278 7.91 10.37 6.96
N ASN A 279 8.10 10.45 5.64
CA ASN A 279 7.19 9.87 4.65
C ASN A 279 7.18 8.33 4.55
N CYS A 280 7.94 7.59 5.37
CA CYS A 280 7.92 6.13 5.41
C CYS A 280 6.70 5.55 6.14
N TRP A 281 6.07 6.33 7.02
CA TRP A 281 5.00 5.85 7.90
C TRP A 281 3.60 5.93 7.27
N ARG A 282 3.47 6.60 6.11
CA ARG A 282 2.19 6.85 5.42
C ARG A 282 1.79 5.77 4.40
N ALA A 283 2.56 4.69 4.28
CA ALA A 283 2.21 3.59 3.39
C ALA A 283 1.08 2.73 3.97
N ALA A 284 0.20 2.19 3.12
CA ALA A 284 -0.72 1.13 3.51
C ALA A 284 0.01 -0.21 3.72
N PHE A 285 1.01 -0.50 2.90
CA PHE A 285 1.90 -1.65 3.04
C PHE A 285 3.38 -1.19 2.96
N GLY A 286 4.08 -1.22 4.09
CA GLY A 286 5.48 -0.83 4.21
C GLY A 286 6.43 -1.99 4.48
N VAL A 287 7.54 -2.06 3.77
CA VAL A 287 8.58 -3.09 3.93
C VAL A 287 9.96 -2.44 4.04
N ASP A 288 10.63 -2.67 5.17
CA ASP A 288 12.03 -2.32 5.41
C ASP A 288 12.97 -3.53 5.32
N ALA A 289 12.42 -4.73 5.21
CA ALA A 289 13.17 -5.98 5.17
C ALA A 289 13.74 -6.30 3.78
N ASP A 290 14.91 -6.95 3.80
CA ASP A 290 15.58 -7.44 2.60
C ASP A 290 14.98 -8.79 2.15
N ASP A 291 15.20 -9.16 0.88
CA ASP A 291 14.74 -10.44 0.30
C ASP A 291 13.23 -10.67 0.39
N PHE A 292 12.44 -9.60 0.25
CA PHE A 292 10.99 -9.65 0.31
C PHE A 292 10.36 -9.91 -1.06
N ARG A 293 9.32 -10.74 -1.12
CA ARG A 293 8.50 -10.93 -2.33
C ARG A 293 7.01 -10.76 -2.05
N LEU A 294 6.33 -9.98 -2.89
CA LEU A 294 4.87 -9.84 -2.91
C LEU A 294 4.32 -10.31 -4.26
N ARG A 295 3.31 -11.19 -4.22
CA ARG A 295 2.82 -11.85 -5.43
C ARG A 295 1.29 -11.96 -5.47
N SER A 296 0.70 -11.79 -6.66
CA SER A 296 -0.71 -12.12 -6.92
C SER A 296 -1.72 -11.44 -5.97
N ILE A 297 -1.51 -10.17 -5.62
CA ILE A 297 -2.32 -9.44 -4.61
C ILE A 297 -2.48 -7.97 -5.00
N THR A 298 -3.58 -7.35 -4.58
CA THR A 298 -3.76 -5.89 -4.67
C THR A 298 -3.37 -5.23 -3.36
N VAL A 299 -2.62 -4.13 -3.43
CA VAL A 299 -2.43 -3.19 -2.34
C VAL A 299 -3.07 -1.87 -2.73
N HIS A 300 -4.00 -1.38 -1.93
CA HIS A 300 -4.79 -0.19 -2.23
C HIS A 300 -4.73 0.81 -1.07
N ASN A 301 -4.19 2.00 -1.32
CA ASN A 301 -4.35 3.09 -0.38
C ASN A 301 -5.71 3.77 -0.63
N LEU A 302 -6.59 3.75 0.38
CA LEU A 302 -7.96 4.27 0.24
C LEU A 302 -8.05 5.79 0.42
N THR A 303 -6.91 6.50 0.48
CA THR A 303 -6.92 7.97 0.50
C THR A 303 -7.57 8.48 -0.79
N PRO A 304 -8.61 9.33 -0.70
CA PRO A 304 -9.38 9.74 -1.86
C PRO A 304 -8.59 10.65 -2.79
N ASP A 305 -9.08 10.79 -4.03
CA ASP A 305 -8.60 11.80 -4.98
C ASP A 305 -8.59 13.20 -4.35
N GLY A 306 -7.57 13.99 -4.69
CA GLY A 306 -7.31 15.29 -4.07
C GLY A 306 -6.81 15.21 -2.62
N GLY A 307 -6.61 14.01 -2.07
CA GLY A 307 -5.94 13.78 -0.80
C GLY A 307 -4.45 14.16 -0.83
N SER A 308 -3.75 13.97 0.30
CA SER A 308 -2.30 14.11 0.35
C SER A 308 -1.59 12.85 -0.17
N GLN A 309 -0.27 12.91 -0.33
CA GLN A 309 0.57 11.78 -0.69
C GLN A 309 0.26 10.52 0.12
N SER A 310 0.16 9.38 -0.55
CA SER A 310 -0.38 8.14 0.02
C SER A 310 0.12 6.90 -0.70
N GLU A 311 1.26 6.37 -0.29
CA GLU A 311 1.81 5.13 -0.83
C GLU A 311 0.85 3.97 -0.55
N ALA A 312 0.45 3.25 -1.59
CA ALA A 312 -0.13 1.94 -1.41
C ALA A 312 0.96 0.97 -0.95
N PHE A 313 2.07 0.93 -1.67
CA PHE A 313 3.23 0.10 -1.32
C PHE A 313 4.50 0.93 -1.22
N ARG A 314 5.28 0.66 -0.17
CA ARG A 314 6.60 1.25 0.05
C ARG A 314 7.61 0.15 0.38
N GLY A 315 8.61 -0.04 -0.47
CA GLY A 315 9.73 -0.94 -0.26
C GLY A 315 11.03 -0.17 0.00
N ASN A 316 11.79 -0.57 1.03
CA ASN A 316 13.00 0.11 1.50
C ASN A 316 14.10 -0.86 1.94
N GLY A 317 14.05 -2.08 1.38
CA GLY A 317 15.05 -3.12 1.56
C GLY A 317 15.72 -3.47 0.23
N ASP A 318 16.76 -4.28 0.31
CA ASP A 318 17.44 -4.85 -0.85
C ASP A 318 16.73 -6.10 -1.36
N ARG A 319 16.71 -6.28 -2.68
CA ARG A 319 16.11 -7.42 -3.39
C ARG A 319 14.60 -7.58 -3.15
N ILE A 320 13.85 -6.49 -3.30
CA ILE A 320 12.38 -6.50 -3.26
C ILE A 320 11.80 -6.95 -4.61
N VAL A 321 10.90 -7.93 -4.61
CA VAL A 321 10.21 -8.42 -5.82
C VAL A 321 8.70 -8.22 -5.71
N LEU A 322 8.11 -7.54 -6.68
CA LEU A 322 6.65 -7.42 -6.86
C LEU A 322 6.25 -8.15 -8.17
N ASP A 323 5.48 -9.23 -8.08
CA ASP A 323 5.08 -10.05 -9.23
C ASP A 323 3.55 -10.20 -9.34
N ARG A 324 2.96 -9.78 -10.47
CA ARG A 324 1.50 -9.86 -10.71
C ARG A 324 0.69 -9.20 -9.60
N VAL A 325 1.15 -8.03 -9.16
CA VAL A 325 0.46 -7.21 -8.15
C VAL A 325 -0.34 -6.09 -8.80
N ARG A 326 -1.28 -5.53 -8.04
CA ARG A 326 -1.91 -4.25 -8.36
C ARG A 326 -1.61 -3.25 -7.25
N ILE A 327 -1.05 -2.10 -7.59
CA ILE A 327 -0.75 -1.02 -6.64
C ILE A 327 -1.66 0.16 -6.98
N LEU A 328 -2.60 0.48 -6.08
CA LEU A 328 -3.68 1.43 -6.34
C LEU A 328 -3.61 2.60 -5.35
N SER A 329 -3.41 3.82 -5.84
CA SER A 329 -3.53 5.07 -5.08
C SER A 329 -3.61 6.25 -6.06
N HIS A 330 -3.47 7.47 -5.57
CA HIS A 330 -3.33 8.70 -6.35
C HIS A 330 -1.87 9.19 -6.33
N GLN A 331 -1.56 10.12 -5.43
CA GLN A 331 -0.23 10.70 -5.36
C GLN A 331 0.71 9.75 -4.59
N ASP A 332 1.90 9.52 -5.15
CA ASP A 332 2.96 8.70 -4.56
C ASP A 332 2.62 7.20 -4.40
N SER A 333 1.83 6.59 -5.30
CA SER A 333 1.31 5.20 -5.16
C SER A 333 2.35 4.13 -4.81
N LEU A 334 3.47 4.09 -5.51
CA LEU A 334 4.53 3.10 -5.34
C LEU A 334 5.87 3.80 -5.06
N ARG A 335 6.43 3.51 -3.89
CA ARG A 335 7.78 3.91 -3.51
C ARG A 335 8.70 2.71 -3.43
N LEU A 336 9.84 2.73 -4.12
CA LEU A 336 10.87 1.70 -4.01
C LEU A 336 12.25 2.31 -3.74
N GLN A 337 12.97 1.72 -2.81
CA GLN A 337 14.34 2.06 -2.43
C GLN A 337 15.17 0.79 -2.29
N GLY A 338 16.40 0.81 -2.81
CA GLY A 338 17.28 -0.36 -2.89
C GLY A 338 17.21 -1.02 -4.26
N ARG A 339 17.62 -2.29 -4.37
CA ARG A 339 17.38 -3.07 -5.60
C ARG A 339 15.98 -3.64 -5.58
N ALA A 340 15.19 -3.34 -6.61
CA ALA A 340 13.84 -3.85 -6.72
C ALA A 340 13.46 -4.28 -8.14
N TYR A 341 12.51 -5.21 -8.22
CA TYR A 341 12.01 -5.77 -9.46
C TYR A 341 10.50 -5.84 -9.45
N VAL A 342 9.87 -5.24 -10.47
CA VAL A 342 8.41 -5.22 -10.63
C VAL A 342 8.08 -5.89 -11.96
N ALA A 343 7.27 -6.94 -11.95
CA ALA A 343 6.93 -7.67 -13.18
C ALA A 343 5.45 -7.98 -13.29
N ASP A 344 4.96 -7.93 -14.53
CA ASP A 344 3.60 -8.38 -14.91
C ASP A 344 2.50 -7.75 -14.04
N SER A 345 2.71 -6.49 -13.66
CA SER A 345 1.95 -5.79 -12.62
C SER A 345 1.18 -4.59 -13.18
N TYR A 346 0.27 -4.07 -12.37
CA TYR A 346 -0.52 -2.88 -12.67
C TYR A 346 -0.32 -1.84 -11.57
N ILE A 347 0.00 -0.61 -11.94
CA ILE A 347 0.20 0.51 -11.03
C ILE A 347 -0.64 1.69 -11.52
N GLU A 348 -1.40 2.34 -10.66
CA GLU A 348 -2.14 3.56 -11.01
C GLU A 348 -1.88 4.71 -10.04
N GLY A 349 -1.99 5.94 -10.54
CA GLY A 349 -1.90 7.16 -9.74
C GLY A 349 -1.89 8.43 -10.58
N ASP A 350 -1.62 9.58 -9.96
CA ASP A 350 -1.59 10.90 -10.64
C ASP A 350 -0.19 11.56 -10.61
N VAL A 351 0.24 12.05 -9.45
CA VAL A 351 1.47 12.81 -9.26
C VAL A 351 2.52 11.88 -8.66
N ASP A 352 3.65 11.74 -9.36
CA ASP A 352 4.83 11.00 -8.91
C ASP A 352 4.51 9.56 -8.45
N PHE A 353 3.52 8.92 -9.07
CA PHE A 353 2.96 7.69 -8.54
C PHE A 353 3.90 6.48 -8.61
N PHE A 354 5.01 6.60 -9.34
CA PHE A 354 6.18 5.74 -9.20
C PHE A 354 7.40 6.58 -8.76
N TRP A 355 7.94 6.35 -7.57
CA TRP A 355 9.07 7.15 -7.11
C TRP A 355 10.02 6.39 -6.18
N GLY A 356 11.15 7.00 -5.87
CA GLY A 356 12.10 6.48 -4.90
C GLY A 356 13.55 6.55 -5.36
N THR A 357 14.37 5.62 -4.88
CA THR A 357 15.85 5.64 -5.02
C THR A 357 16.39 4.24 -5.33
N GLY A 358 17.65 4.13 -5.75
CA GLY A 358 18.28 2.86 -6.10
C GLY A 358 17.87 2.32 -7.47
N GLY A 359 18.33 1.09 -7.74
CA GLY A 359 18.13 0.38 -9.00
C GLY A 359 16.80 -0.34 -9.02
N VAL A 360 15.87 0.09 -9.87
CA VAL A 360 14.55 -0.54 -9.97
C VAL A 360 14.25 -0.92 -11.40
N PHE A 361 13.96 -2.20 -11.64
CA PHE A 361 13.61 -2.69 -12.95
C PHE A 361 12.12 -3.04 -13.01
N VAL A 362 11.38 -2.42 -13.92
CA VAL A 362 9.95 -2.63 -14.14
C VAL A 362 9.76 -3.29 -15.50
N ARG A 363 9.15 -4.48 -15.53
CA ARG A 363 8.97 -5.27 -16.75
C ARG A 363 7.51 -5.58 -17.02
N ASN A 364 7.09 -5.53 -18.29
CA ASN A 364 5.80 -6.05 -18.77
C ASN A 364 4.60 -5.57 -17.93
N SER A 365 4.64 -4.33 -17.46
CA SER A 365 3.66 -3.79 -16.51
C SER A 365 2.87 -2.64 -17.12
N GLU A 366 1.65 -2.43 -16.62
CA GLU A 366 0.82 -1.29 -16.97
C GLU A 366 0.95 -0.19 -15.89
N LEU A 367 1.19 1.03 -16.33
CA LEU A 367 1.17 2.23 -15.50
C LEU A 367 0.03 3.13 -15.99
N LYS A 368 -1.02 3.27 -15.19
CA LYS A 368 -2.24 4.01 -15.54
C LYS A 368 -2.29 5.37 -14.85
N ALA A 369 -2.26 6.45 -15.64
CA ALA A 369 -2.49 7.79 -15.14
C ALA A 369 -3.98 8.02 -14.82
N LEU A 370 -4.28 8.51 -13.62
CA LEU A 370 -5.65 8.81 -13.18
C LEU A 370 -6.04 10.29 -13.37
N ASP A 371 -5.04 11.18 -13.39
CA ASP A 371 -5.20 12.62 -13.64
C ASP A 371 -3.90 13.16 -14.28
N LEU A 372 -3.85 14.46 -14.54
CA LEU A 372 -2.63 15.17 -14.90
C LEU A 372 -1.53 14.93 -13.84
N GLY A 373 -0.27 14.86 -14.28
CA GLY A 373 0.83 14.61 -13.36
C GLY A 373 2.04 13.99 -14.02
N TYR A 374 2.65 13.04 -13.31
CA TYR A 374 3.96 12.49 -13.64
C TYR A 374 3.95 10.99 -13.34
N ILE A 375 4.32 10.17 -14.32
CA ILE A 375 4.46 8.73 -14.13
C ILE A 375 5.51 8.46 -13.04
N SER A 376 6.66 9.16 -13.10
CA SER A 376 7.69 8.98 -12.08
C SER A 376 8.41 10.24 -11.56
N GLN A 377 8.96 10.11 -10.35
CA GLN A 377 9.97 11.02 -9.81
C GLN A 377 11.12 10.22 -9.18
N ILE A 378 12.20 10.01 -9.93
CA ILE A 378 13.35 9.25 -9.47
C ILE A 378 14.31 10.16 -8.69
N ARG A 379 14.89 9.68 -7.58
CA ARG A 379 15.71 10.51 -6.69
C ARG A 379 17.07 9.87 -6.42
N ASN A 380 17.92 9.83 -7.43
CA ASN A 380 19.24 9.21 -7.32
C ASN A 380 20.39 10.21 -7.30
N ALA A 381 21.42 9.84 -6.55
CA ALA A 381 22.70 10.53 -6.54
C ALA A 381 23.40 10.40 -7.93
N PRO A 382 24.38 11.27 -8.22
CA PRO A 382 25.30 11.05 -9.33
C PRO A 382 25.83 9.62 -9.37
N ASP A 383 25.89 9.04 -10.58
CA ASP A 383 26.36 7.67 -10.86
C ASP A 383 25.58 6.52 -10.19
N GLY A 384 24.54 6.81 -9.40
CA GLY A 384 23.65 5.79 -8.83
C GLY A 384 22.75 5.15 -9.89
N PRO A 385 22.39 3.86 -9.73
CA PRO A 385 21.41 3.22 -10.61
C PRO A 385 20.04 3.89 -10.43
N GLY A 386 19.28 4.06 -11.52
CA GLY A 386 17.91 4.55 -11.46
C GLY A 386 16.88 3.51 -11.86
N VAL A 387 15.93 3.91 -12.69
CA VAL A 387 14.79 3.06 -13.03
C VAL A 387 14.77 2.75 -14.51
N VAL A 388 14.58 1.48 -14.84
CA VAL A 388 14.31 1.02 -16.20
C VAL A 388 12.89 0.47 -16.27
N PHE A 389 12.09 1.02 -17.18
CA PHE A 389 10.78 0.52 -17.58
C PHE A 389 10.92 -0.19 -18.92
N SER A 390 10.73 -1.50 -18.97
CA SER A 390 10.93 -2.33 -20.15
C SER A 390 9.65 -3.07 -20.52
N GLY A 391 9.19 -2.92 -21.77
CA GLY A 391 7.97 -3.57 -22.26
C GLY A 391 6.71 -3.11 -21.52
N THR A 392 6.70 -1.88 -20.99
CA THR A 392 5.58 -1.34 -20.22
C THR A 392 4.52 -0.70 -21.11
N ARG A 393 3.32 -0.53 -20.55
CA ARG A 393 2.21 0.18 -21.19
C ARG A 393 1.81 1.37 -20.32
N LEU A 394 1.84 2.57 -20.89
CA LEU A 394 1.35 3.79 -20.25
C LEU A 394 -0.07 4.05 -20.75
N THR A 395 -1.06 3.86 -19.87
CA THR A 395 -2.48 4.06 -20.16
C THR A 395 -3.05 5.18 -19.30
N ARG A 396 -4.30 5.55 -19.54
CA ARG A 396 -4.97 6.60 -18.76
C ARG A 396 -6.40 6.26 -18.38
N ALA A 397 -6.91 6.89 -17.33
CA ALA A 397 -8.33 6.91 -17.02
C ALA A 397 -9.11 7.78 -18.02
N PRO A 398 -10.41 7.53 -18.20
CA PRO A 398 -11.27 8.44 -18.95
C PRO A 398 -11.20 9.87 -18.39
N GLY A 399 -11.09 10.87 -19.26
CA GLY A 399 -11.03 12.28 -18.86
C GLY A 399 -9.63 12.85 -18.70
N VAL A 400 -8.59 12.00 -18.60
CA VAL A 400 -7.19 12.47 -18.65
C VAL A 400 -6.89 12.99 -20.05
N ALA A 401 -6.54 14.26 -20.14
CA ALA A 401 -6.36 14.97 -21.41
C ALA A 401 -5.11 14.50 -22.17
N ASP A 402 -5.13 14.67 -23.49
CA ASP A 402 -3.94 14.46 -24.32
C ASP A 402 -2.81 15.42 -23.88
N GLY A 403 -1.58 14.91 -23.90
CA GLY A 403 -0.38 15.65 -23.54
C GLY A 403 -0.32 16.23 -22.12
N SER A 404 -1.08 15.67 -21.17
CA SER A 404 -1.20 16.20 -19.79
C SER A 404 -0.27 15.54 -18.76
N VAL A 405 0.42 14.45 -19.12
CA VAL A 405 1.24 13.64 -18.19
C VAL A 405 2.68 13.52 -18.70
N LEU A 406 3.66 13.68 -17.82
CA LEU A 406 5.07 13.48 -18.16
C LEU A 406 5.53 12.06 -17.77
N LEU A 407 6.47 11.51 -18.53
CA LEU A 407 7.18 10.26 -18.24
C LEU A 407 7.92 10.35 -16.90
N SER A 408 8.63 11.44 -16.65
CA SER A 408 9.24 11.70 -15.35
C SER A 408 9.43 13.19 -15.14
N ARG A 409 9.46 13.60 -13.87
CA ARG A 409 10.04 14.89 -13.47
C ARG A 409 11.23 14.71 -12.54
N ILE A 410 12.17 15.66 -12.58
CA ILE A 410 13.32 15.73 -11.69
C ILE A 410 13.50 17.16 -11.19
N ASP A 411 13.85 17.30 -9.92
CA ASP A 411 14.23 18.59 -9.34
C ASP A 411 15.76 18.72 -9.17
N SER A 412 16.23 19.94 -8.95
CA SER A 412 17.65 20.27 -8.88
C SER A 412 18.43 19.57 -7.74
N ARG A 413 17.76 18.87 -6.81
CA ARG A 413 18.43 18.04 -5.79
C ARG A 413 18.95 16.73 -6.38
N PHE A 414 18.39 16.28 -7.50
CA PHE A 414 18.75 15.00 -8.13
C PHE A 414 19.11 15.15 -9.61
N PRO A 415 20.01 16.09 -9.98
CA PRO A 415 20.25 16.50 -11.37
C PRO A 415 20.87 15.40 -12.25
N ALA A 416 21.28 14.28 -11.64
CA ALA A 416 21.88 13.12 -12.28
C ALA A 416 20.99 11.86 -12.19
N SER A 417 19.69 12.01 -11.93
CA SER A 417 18.77 10.86 -11.87
C SER A 417 18.61 10.17 -13.21
N GLN A 418 18.23 8.89 -13.15
CA GLN A 418 18.05 8.02 -14.31
C GLN A 418 16.63 7.47 -14.36
N ALA A 419 15.98 7.67 -15.50
CA ALA A 419 14.72 7.05 -15.87
C ALA A 419 14.80 6.65 -17.35
N VAL A 420 14.64 5.36 -17.62
CA VAL A 420 14.83 4.76 -18.94
C VAL A 420 13.54 4.05 -19.35
N PHE A 421 12.99 4.36 -20.51
CA PHE A 421 11.82 3.67 -21.08
C PHE A 421 12.24 2.91 -22.34
N ILE A 422 12.04 1.59 -22.36
CA ILE A 422 12.42 0.71 -23.46
C ILE A 422 11.19 -0.09 -23.89
N ASP A 423 10.92 -0.09 -25.19
CA ASP A 423 9.79 -0.81 -25.80
C ASP A 423 8.45 -0.48 -25.11
N THR A 424 8.26 0.79 -24.77
CA THR A 424 7.11 1.27 -24.00
C THR A 424 5.99 1.72 -24.93
N ALA A 425 4.79 1.16 -24.79
CA ALA A 425 3.60 1.61 -25.52
C ALA A 425 2.89 2.73 -24.74
N MET A 426 2.59 3.85 -25.39
CA MET A 426 2.10 5.08 -24.76
C MET A 426 0.77 5.52 -25.36
N ASP A 427 -0.21 5.85 -24.52
CA ASP A 427 -1.43 6.53 -24.95
C ASP A 427 -1.19 8.06 -25.08
N ALA A 428 -2.09 8.79 -25.72
CA ALA A 428 -1.92 10.19 -26.13
C ALA A 428 -1.83 11.21 -24.96
N HIS A 429 -1.94 10.76 -23.71
CA HIS A 429 -1.81 11.62 -22.52
C HIS A 429 -0.35 11.96 -22.22
N VAL A 430 0.59 11.15 -22.72
CA VAL A 430 2.02 11.45 -22.59
C VAL A 430 2.33 12.72 -23.38
N ALA A 431 2.83 13.73 -22.68
CA ALA A 431 3.19 15.02 -23.27
C ALA A 431 4.31 14.86 -24.32
N PRO A 432 4.25 15.60 -25.45
CA PRO A 432 5.32 15.57 -26.45
C PRO A 432 6.71 15.88 -25.87
N VAL A 433 6.80 16.79 -24.89
CA VAL A 433 8.05 17.10 -24.17
C VAL A 433 8.58 15.93 -23.34
N GLY A 434 7.70 15.03 -22.91
CA GLY A 434 7.99 13.80 -22.18
C GLY A 434 8.49 14.00 -20.75
N TRP A 435 9.31 15.02 -20.50
CA TRP A 435 10.15 15.11 -19.32
C TRP A 435 10.08 16.50 -18.68
N GLY A 436 10.10 16.56 -17.35
CA GLY A 436 10.02 17.80 -16.59
C GLY A 436 11.26 18.07 -15.74
N LEU A 437 11.76 19.30 -15.75
CA LEU A 437 12.82 19.77 -14.86
C LEU A 437 12.31 20.89 -13.96
N THR A 438 12.66 20.85 -12.68
CA THR A 438 12.31 21.88 -11.69
C THR A 438 13.56 22.44 -11.04
N GLY A 439 13.79 23.74 -11.18
CA GLY A 439 14.88 24.45 -10.51
C GLY A 439 16.25 24.32 -11.19
N PHE A 440 16.31 23.72 -12.38
CA PHE A 440 17.47 23.67 -13.27
C PHE A 440 17.01 23.43 -14.72
N ASP A 441 17.93 23.41 -15.66
CA ASP A 441 17.65 23.21 -17.08
C ASP A 441 18.67 22.27 -17.75
N CYS A 442 18.51 22.04 -19.05
CA CYS A 442 19.40 21.19 -19.82
C CYS A 442 20.84 21.72 -19.97
N THR A 443 21.11 22.99 -19.64
CA THR A 443 22.49 23.53 -19.65
C THR A 443 23.28 23.09 -18.43
N THR A 444 22.57 22.86 -17.31
CA THR A 444 23.13 22.48 -16.00
C THR A 444 22.90 21.01 -15.65
N GLY A 445 21.94 20.35 -16.32
CA GLY A 445 21.59 18.94 -16.15
C GLY A 445 22.44 17.94 -16.94
N GLN A 446 23.73 18.18 -17.12
CA GLN A 446 24.57 17.38 -18.04
C GLN A 446 24.71 15.89 -17.67
N GLN A 447 24.41 15.52 -16.42
CA GLN A 447 24.48 14.13 -15.93
C GLN A 447 23.11 13.42 -15.92
N LEU A 448 22.05 14.08 -16.39
CA LEU A 448 20.70 13.54 -16.42
C LEU A 448 20.62 12.34 -17.38
N ARG A 449 19.98 11.26 -16.95
CA ARG A 449 19.84 10.03 -17.73
C ARG A 449 18.37 9.74 -18.03
N PHE A 450 17.75 10.65 -18.78
CA PHE A 450 16.40 10.48 -19.36
C PHE A 450 16.51 9.87 -20.74
N TRP A 451 16.25 8.58 -20.84
CA TRP A 451 16.52 7.79 -22.04
C TRP A 451 15.28 7.05 -22.53
N GLU A 452 15.11 6.99 -23.84
CA GLU A 452 14.04 6.20 -24.47
C GLU A 452 14.60 5.30 -25.57
N TYR A 453 13.96 4.16 -25.81
CA TYR A 453 14.19 3.32 -26.98
C TYR A 453 12.91 2.61 -27.40
N GLY A 454 12.60 2.59 -28.70
CA GLY A 454 11.53 1.73 -29.23
C GLY A 454 10.13 2.04 -28.70
N SER A 455 9.88 3.25 -28.18
CA SER A 455 8.55 3.65 -27.71
C SER A 455 7.55 3.66 -28.87
N THR A 456 6.31 3.23 -28.60
CA THR A 456 5.22 3.16 -29.58
C THR A 456 3.95 3.81 -29.04
N ASP A 457 2.97 4.08 -29.90
CA ASP A 457 1.58 4.29 -29.46
C ASP A 457 0.95 2.95 -29.03
N LEU A 458 -0.23 2.98 -28.41
CA LEU A 458 -0.91 1.74 -27.99
C LEU A 458 -1.28 0.78 -29.14
N ARG A 459 -1.18 1.21 -30.40
CA ARG A 459 -1.44 0.42 -31.61
C ARG A 459 -0.14 -0.11 -32.24
N GLY A 460 1.03 0.23 -31.68
CA GLY A 460 2.34 -0.22 -32.13
C GLY A 460 3.02 0.68 -33.17
N ALA A 461 2.48 1.86 -33.49
CA ALA A 461 3.16 2.83 -34.34
C ALA A 461 4.31 3.50 -33.56
N PRO A 462 5.48 3.79 -34.17
CA PRO A 462 6.56 4.48 -33.45
C PRO A 462 6.10 5.81 -32.85
N ALA A 463 6.47 6.07 -31.59
CA ALA A 463 6.16 7.33 -30.92
C ALA A 463 6.97 8.49 -31.52
N ASP A 464 6.35 9.67 -31.65
CA ASP A 464 7.09 10.89 -32.02
C ASP A 464 7.90 11.41 -30.83
N THR A 465 9.23 11.35 -30.97
CA THR A 465 10.19 11.82 -29.96
C THR A 465 10.87 13.13 -30.35
N SER A 466 10.48 13.77 -31.46
CA SER A 466 11.13 14.99 -31.98
C SER A 466 10.99 16.21 -31.07
N GLN A 467 9.98 16.20 -30.20
CA GLN A 467 9.67 17.29 -29.26
C GLN A 467 10.14 17.01 -27.83
N ARG A 468 10.83 15.88 -27.58
CA ARG A 468 11.31 15.55 -26.25
C ARG A 468 12.26 16.60 -25.72
N LEU A 469 12.30 16.74 -24.39
CA LEU A 469 13.24 17.62 -23.69
C LEU A 469 14.66 17.47 -24.26
N SER A 470 15.33 18.59 -24.56
CA SER A 470 16.55 18.59 -25.38
C SER A 470 17.74 17.85 -24.78
N CYS A 471 17.79 17.67 -23.45
CA CYS A 471 18.80 16.87 -22.75
C CYS A 471 18.36 15.42 -22.49
N SER A 472 17.20 14.98 -22.99
CA SER A 472 16.85 13.57 -23.08
C SER A 472 17.54 12.92 -24.30
N ARG A 473 17.60 11.59 -24.33
CA ARG A 473 18.34 10.85 -25.37
C ARG A 473 17.55 9.66 -25.88
N GLN A 474 17.56 9.44 -27.20
CA GLN A 474 17.18 8.15 -27.78
C GLN A 474 18.39 7.22 -27.75
N LEU A 475 18.26 6.05 -27.15
CA LEU A 475 19.32 5.04 -27.11
C LEU A 475 19.53 4.43 -28.51
N THR A 476 20.72 3.87 -28.72
CA THR A 476 20.96 2.91 -29.80
C THR A 476 20.41 1.53 -29.44
N GLU A 477 20.25 0.65 -30.42
CA GLU A 477 19.82 -0.73 -30.17
C GLU A 477 20.79 -1.49 -29.24
N ALA A 478 22.11 -1.32 -29.43
CA ALA A 478 23.13 -1.96 -28.60
C ALA A 478 23.03 -1.50 -27.13
N GLU A 479 22.80 -0.21 -26.89
CA GLU A 479 22.57 0.31 -25.54
C GLU A 479 21.27 -0.20 -24.95
N ALA A 480 20.19 -0.23 -25.75
CA ALA A 480 18.90 -0.75 -25.30
C ALA A 480 18.98 -2.24 -24.93
N LEU A 481 19.74 -3.06 -25.67
CA LEU A 481 19.99 -4.46 -25.33
C LEU A 481 20.65 -4.60 -23.95
N THR A 482 21.63 -3.75 -23.62
CA THR A 482 22.26 -3.71 -22.29
C THR A 482 21.25 -3.38 -21.19
N TRP A 483 20.41 -2.36 -21.40
CA TRP A 483 19.42 -1.94 -20.40
C TRP A 483 18.16 -2.81 -20.33
N ARG A 484 17.93 -3.73 -21.27
CA ARG A 484 16.87 -4.75 -21.16
C ARG A 484 17.22 -5.86 -20.16
N ASP A 485 18.51 -6.05 -19.87
CA ASP A 485 18.95 -7.02 -18.87
C ASP A 485 18.81 -6.43 -17.46
N PRO A 486 17.93 -6.98 -16.59
CA PRO A 486 17.80 -6.51 -15.21
C PRO A 486 19.11 -6.58 -14.44
N ALA A 487 19.99 -7.55 -14.72
CA ALA A 487 21.27 -7.70 -14.03
C ALA A 487 22.19 -6.48 -14.24
N THR A 488 22.07 -5.78 -15.36
CA THR A 488 22.82 -4.54 -15.63
C THR A 488 22.47 -3.44 -14.64
N LEU A 489 21.18 -3.24 -14.36
CA LEU A 489 20.73 -2.20 -13.43
C LEU A 489 20.86 -2.64 -11.96
N LEU A 490 20.68 -3.93 -11.71
CA LEU A 490 20.53 -4.51 -10.37
C LEU A 490 21.82 -5.13 -9.84
N ASP A 491 22.97 -4.71 -10.36
CA ASP A 491 24.30 -5.13 -9.89
C ASP A 491 24.45 -6.66 -9.87
N GLY A 492 24.21 -7.28 -11.03
CA GLY A 492 24.28 -8.73 -11.25
C GLY A 492 23.08 -9.54 -10.72
N TRP A 493 22.14 -8.92 -10.01
CA TRP A 493 20.94 -9.61 -9.52
C TRP A 493 19.86 -9.73 -10.60
N ASP A 494 19.56 -10.96 -11.02
CA ASP A 494 18.46 -11.26 -11.95
C ASP A 494 17.33 -12.06 -11.27
N PRO A 495 16.26 -11.39 -10.81
CA PRO A 495 15.07 -12.07 -10.26
C PRO A 495 14.14 -12.64 -11.35
N SER A 496 14.38 -12.41 -12.63
CA SER A 496 13.54 -12.91 -13.71
C SER A 496 13.59 -14.44 -13.85
N ALA A 497 14.71 -15.06 -13.49
CA ALA A 497 14.89 -16.51 -13.50
C ALA A 497 13.99 -17.25 -12.49
N THR A 498 13.60 -16.57 -11.40
CA THR A 498 12.74 -17.14 -10.34
C THR A 498 11.26 -16.86 -10.55
N THR A 499 10.90 -15.87 -11.37
CA THR A 499 9.51 -15.53 -11.72
C THR A 499 8.97 -16.35 -12.91
N GLY A 500 9.84 -16.99 -13.69
CA GLY A 500 9.49 -17.69 -14.94
C GLY A 500 9.04 -19.16 -14.88
N ARG A 501 9.00 -19.84 -13.71
CA ARG A 501 8.65 -21.28 -13.63
C ARG A 501 7.24 -21.55 -13.09
N GLY A 502 6.24 -21.03 -13.77
CA GLY A 502 4.82 -21.30 -13.50
C GLY A 502 4.00 -21.46 -14.77
N ARG A 503 4.47 -22.26 -15.73
CA ARG A 503 3.65 -22.75 -16.84
C ARG A 503 3.75 -24.28 -16.88
N GLY A 504 2.61 -24.95 -16.67
CA GLY A 504 2.40 -26.36 -16.99
C GLY A 504 2.45 -27.32 -15.80
N ASN A 505 1.30 -27.55 -15.18
CA ASN A 505 0.70 -28.89 -15.08
C ASN A 505 -0.82 -28.75 -14.98
#